data_AF-A0AAU3UMD0-F1
#
_entry.id   AF-A0AAU3UMD0-F1
#
_cell.length_a   1.000
_cell.length_b   1.000
_cell.length_c   1.000
_cell.angle_alpha   90.00
_cell.angle_beta   90.00
_cell.angle_gamma   90.00
#
_symmetry.space_group_name_H-M   'P 1'
#
loop_
_entity.id
_entity.type
_entity.pdbx_description
1 polymer ?
#
loop_
_entity_poly.entity_id
_entity_poly.type
_entity_poly.pdbx_seq_one_letter_code
_entity_poly.pdbx_strand_id
1 'polypeptide(L)'
;MGRDFGFETRPVLPDWHELLAAFCGHIGDQPDDHPVTRWARALAELHLRRRERPGDAGGIDELRARLVGFIDEWVTNRALPRGAARAESLGAVVDAMAAAQVRAVYLLRTVEKVSDEQVHAAWFLLAQMADGWTDRAAGVVGQDIRRSA
;
A
#
# COMPACT_ATOMS: atom_id res chain seq x y z
N MET A 1 -19.77 36.38 -2.78
CA MET A 1 -20.61 35.42 -3.52
C MET A 1 -19.99 35.22 -4.90
N GLY A 2 -19.29 34.10 -5.10
CA GLY A 2 -18.60 33.74 -6.34
C GLY A 2 -18.03 32.35 -6.15
N ARG A 3 -18.65 31.36 -6.80
CA ARG A 3 -18.47 29.92 -6.59
C ARG A 3 -17.17 29.40 -7.21
N ASP A 4 -16.71 28.31 -6.62
CA ASP A 4 -15.61 27.41 -7.00
C ASP A 4 -15.39 27.18 -8.50
N PHE A 5 -14.11 27.07 -8.86
CA PHE A 5 -13.63 25.99 -9.74
C PHE A 5 -12.37 25.38 -9.10
N GLY A 6 -12.60 24.58 -8.06
CA GLY A 6 -11.58 23.67 -7.55
C GLY A 6 -11.25 22.66 -8.66
N PHE A 7 -10.02 22.72 -9.17
CA PHE A 7 -9.43 21.58 -9.86
C PHE A 7 -9.01 20.56 -8.80
N GLU A 8 -9.98 19.89 -8.18
CA GLU A 8 -9.70 18.72 -7.35
C GLU A 8 -9.35 17.54 -8.27
N THR A 9 -8.13 17.54 -8.79
CA THR A 9 -7.50 16.31 -9.25
C THR A 9 -7.11 15.51 -8.00
N ARG A 10 -8.00 14.61 -7.55
CA ARG A 10 -7.75 13.61 -6.50
C ARG A 10 -8.27 12.22 -6.94
N PRO A 11 -7.53 11.13 -6.71
CA PRO A 11 -6.11 11.00 -7.00
C PRO A 11 -5.82 9.74 -7.84
N VAL A 12 -4.76 9.82 -8.62
CA VAL A 12 -4.02 8.66 -9.12
C VAL A 12 -3.64 7.77 -7.92
N LEU A 13 -3.49 6.45 -8.12
CA LEU A 13 -2.97 5.56 -7.07
C LEU A 13 -1.74 6.17 -6.38
N PRO A 14 -1.57 6.00 -5.05
CA PRO A 14 -0.41 6.52 -4.36
C PRO A 14 0.87 5.92 -4.95
N ASP A 15 1.95 6.69 -5.01
CA ASP A 15 3.24 6.15 -5.42
C ASP A 15 3.83 5.25 -4.31
N TRP A 16 4.95 4.58 -4.62
CA TRP A 16 5.57 3.67 -3.65
C TRP A 16 6.13 4.40 -2.43
N HIS A 17 6.56 5.66 -2.53
CA HIS A 17 7.02 6.44 -1.39
C HIS A 17 5.87 6.75 -0.43
N GLU A 18 4.70 7.10 -0.95
CA GLU A 18 3.48 7.32 -0.16
C GLU A 18 3.06 6.03 0.56
N LEU A 19 3.10 4.88 -0.12
CA LEU A 19 2.85 3.58 0.53
C LEU A 19 3.85 3.29 1.65
N LEU A 20 5.16 3.49 1.41
CA LEU A 20 6.17 3.30 2.44
C LEU A 20 5.98 4.26 3.62
N ALA A 21 5.66 5.53 3.36
CA ALA A 21 5.34 6.51 4.40
C ALA A 21 4.13 6.08 5.22
N ALA A 22 3.09 5.52 4.59
CA ALA A 22 1.93 4.97 5.27
C ALA A 22 2.29 3.75 6.14
N PHE A 23 3.07 2.80 5.62
CA PHE A 23 3.52 1.63 6.40
C PHE A 23 4.36 2.04 7.62
N CYS A 24 5.19 3.08 7.48
CA CYS A 24 5.96 3.67 8.58
C CYS A 24 5.10 4.51 9.55
N GLY A 25 3.82 4.72 9.26
CA GLY A 25 2.91 5.50 10.08
C GLY A 25 3.12 7.02 9.98
N HIS A 26 3.76 7.50 8.93
CA HIS A 26 3.96 8.94 8.69
C HIS A 26 2.75 9.63 8.06
N ILE A 27 1.91 8.87 7.33
CA ILE A 27 0.65 9.32 6.74
C ILE A 27 -0.43 8.24 6.91
N GLY A 28 -1.66 8.51 6.47
CA GLY A 28 -2.75 7.53 6.42
C GLY A 28 -3.55 7.42 7.71
N ASP A 29 -3.45 8.38 8.62
CA ASP A 29 -4.21 8.45 9.86
C ASP A 29 -5.32 9.50 9.86
N GLN A 30 -5.30 10.44 8.90
CA GLN A 30 -6.33 11.48 8.80
C GLN A 30 -7.53 11.02 7.96
N PRO A 31 -8.76 11.50 8.27
CA PRO A 31 -9.95 11.20 7.48
C PRO A 31 -9.83 11.61 6.00
N ASP A 32 -9.11 12.71 5.75
CA ASP A 32 -8.95 13.32 4.42
C ASP A 32 -7.75 12.74 3.65
N ASP A 33 -7.01 11.78 4.20
CA ASP A 33 -5.92 11.10 3.49
C ASP A 33 -6.44 10.21 2.35
N HIS A 34 -5.55 9.86 1.42
CA HIS A 34 -5.89 8.94 0.34
C HIS A 34 -6.38 7.58 0.92
N PRO A 35 -7.55 7.05 0.51
CA PRO A 35 -8.09 5.80 1.06
C PRO A 35 -7.10 4.63 1.06
N VAL A 36 -6.41 4.41 -0.07
CA VAL A 36 -5.33 3.39 -0.20
C VAL A 36 -4.20 3.59 0.82
N THR A 37 -3.73 4.83 1.07
CA THR A 37 -2.70 5.06 2.11
C THR A 37 -3.20 4.75 3.52
N ARG A 38 -4.48 5.02 3.81
CA ARG A 38 -5.10 4.67 5.10
C ARG A 38 -5.19 3.16 5.30
N TRP A 39 -5.62 2.42 4.27
CA TRP A 39 -5.65 0.97 4.32
C TRP A 39 -4.24 0.36 4.36
N ALA A 40 -3.28 0.92 3.63
CA ALA A 40 -1.87 0.53 3.67
C ALA A 40 -1.28 0.65 5.09
N ARG A 41 -1.51 1.78 5.76
CA ARG A 41 -1.15 1.96 7.17
C ARG A 41 -1.79 0.89 8.05
N ALA A 42 -3.10 0.68 7.92
CA ALA A 42 -3.82 -0.30 8.73
C ALA A 42 -3.30 -1.74 8.50
N LEU A 43 -2.93 -2.09 7.27
CA LEU A 43 -2.28 -3.37 6.96
C LEU A 43 -0.95 -3.53 7.69
N ALA A 44 -0.09 -2.50 7.71
CA ALA A 44 1.17 -2.52 8.46
C ALA A 44 0.93 -2.69 9.97
N GLU A 45 -0.06 -1.98 10.54
CA GLU A 45 -0.45 -2.14 11.94
C GLU A 45 -0.92 -3.57 12.25
N LEU A 46 -1.67 -4.22 11.34
CA LEU A 46 -2.10 -5.61 11.50
C LEU A 46 -0.92 -6.58 11.44
N HIS A 47 0.03 -6.39 10.53
CA HIS A 47 1.25 -7.21 10.47
C HIS A 47 2.10 -7.08 11.73
N LEU A 48 2.19 -5.88 12.30
CA LEU A 48 2.87 -5.66 13.58
C LEU A 48 2.14 -6.40 14.72
N ARG A 49 0.82 -6.20 14.85
CA ARG A 49 0.00 -6.88 15.87
C ARG A 49 0.09 -8.41 15.75
N ARG A 50 0.11 -8.96 14.53
CA ARG A 50 0.25 -10.40 14.27
C ARG A 50 1.56 -10.96 14.79
N ARG A 51 2.65 -10.18 14.71
CA ARG A 51 3.96 -10.55 15.26
C ARG A 51 3.98 -10.51 16.78
N GLU A 52 3.36 -9.51 17.37
CA GLU A 52 3.30 -9.31 18.82
C GLU A 52 2.35 -10.30 19.50
N ARG A 53 1.30 -10.75 18.80
CA ARG A 53 0.24 -11.63 19.33
C ARG A 53 -0.07 -12.80 18.40
N PRO A 54 0.79 -13.81 18.31
CA PRO A 54 0.58 -14.95 17.40
C PRO A 54 -0.71 -15.75 17.66
N GLY A 55 -1.25 -15.71 18.90
CA GLY A 55 -2.47 -16.42 19.29
C GLY A 55 -3.78 -15.86 18.73
N ASP A 56 -3.77 -14.64 18.16
CA ASP A 56 -4.96 -13.97 17.58
C ASP A 56 -4.90 -13.91 16.04
N ALA A 57 -4.20 -14.86 15.41
CA ALA A 57 -3.91 -14.81 13.98
C ALA A 57 -5.18 -14.81 13.10
N GLY A 58 -6.24 -15.54 13.50
CA GLY A 58 -7.47 -15.67 12.71
C GLY A 58 -8.19 -14.35 12.48
N GLY A 59 -8.49 -13.59 13.54
CA GLY A 59 -9.18 -12.31 13.43
C GLY A 59 -8.36 -11.25 12.69
N ILE A 60 -7.03 -11.27 12.88
CA ILE A 60 -6.11 -10.40 12.16
C ILE A 60 -6.08 -10.72 10.67
N ASP A 61 -5.99 -12.00 10.31
CA ASP A 61 -5.93 -12.44 8.91
C ASP A 61 -7.24 -12.16 8.17
N GLU A 62 -8.40 -12.28 8.83
CA GLU A 62 -9.70 -11.86 8.28
C GLU A 62 -9.77 -10.35 8.03
N LEU A 63 -9.32 -9.53 8.98
CA LEU A 63 -9.33 -8.08 8.80
C LEU A 63 -8.36 -7.65 7.68
N ARG A 64 -7.18 -8.29 7.59
CA ARG A 64 -6.24 -8.09 6.48
C ARG A 64 -6.89 -8.38 5.14
N ALA A 65 -7.58 -9.52 5.01
CA ALA A 65 -8.29 -9.88 3.79
C ALA A 65 -9.40 -8.88 3.42
N ARG A 66 -10.12 -8.33 4.41
CA ARG A 66 -11.11 -7.27 4.16
C ARG A 66 -10.47 -5.99 3.62
N LEU A 67 -9.35 -5.54 4.19
CA LEU A 67 -8.64 -4.35 3.72
C LEU A 67 -8.09 -4.53 2.31
N VAL A 68 -7.58 -5.73 1.98
CA VAL A 68 -7.19 -6.09 0.60
C VAL A 68 -8.37 -5.92 -0.36
N GLY A 69 -9.54 -6.46 0.01
CA GLY A 69 -10.77 -6.31 -0.78
C GLY A 69 -11.19 -4.85 -0.99
N PHE A 70 -11.06 -4.00 0.04
CA PHE A 70 -11.38 -2.57 -0.09
C PHE A 70 -10.43 -1.83 -1.05
N ILE A 71 -9.14 -2.18 -1.06
CA ILE A 71 -8.20 -1.62 -2.04
C ILE A 71 -8.59 -2.07 -3.45
N ASP A 72 -8.84 -3.36 -3.65
CA ASP A 72 -9.21 -3.89 -4.97
C ASP A 72 -10.52 -3.31 -5.49
N GLU A 73 -11.53 -3.14 -4.63
CA GLU A 73 -12.80 -2.50 -4.98
C GLU A 73 -12.60 -1.01 -5.33
N TRP A 74 -11.82 -0.29 -4.53
CA TRP A 74 -11.51 1.12 -4.80
C TRP A 74 -10.83 1.32 -6.15
N VAL A 75 -9.89 0.42 -6.47
CA VAL A 75 -9.16 0.37 -7.74
C VAL A 75 -10.10 0.03 -8.89
N THR A 76 -10.88 -1.04 -8.76
CA THR A 76 -11.79 -1.52 -9.82
C THR A 76 -12.80 -0.45 -10.22
N ASN A 77 -13.33 0.28 -9.23
CA ASN A 77 -14.28 1.38 -9.46
C ASN A 77 -13.66 2.59 -10.19
N ARG A 78 -12.34 2.64 -10.35
CA ARG A 78 -11.59 3.75 -10.98
C ARG A 78 -10.73 3.31 -12.17
N ALA A 79 -10.67 2.01 -12.45
CA ALA A 79 -9.87 1.46 -13.53
C ALA A 79 -10.46 1.81 -14.91
N LEU A 80 -9.61 2.04 -15.90
CA LEU A 80 -10.07 2.25 -17.29
C LEU A 80 -10.69 0.97 -17.87
N PRO A 81 -11.69 1.07 -18.77
CA PRO A 81 -12.36 -0.09 -19.38
C PRO A 81 -11.45 -1.11 -20.09
N ARG A 82 -10.23 -0.70 -20.48
CA ARG A 82 -9.22 -1.59 -21.11
C ARG A 82 -8.23 -2.22 -20.12
N GLY A 83 -8.19 -1.78 -18.87
CA GLY A 83 -7.33 -2.34 -17.80
C GLY A 83 -7.98 -3.46 -16.99
N ALA A 84 -9.26 -3.78 -17.26
CA ALA A 84 -10.05 -4.76 -16.50
C ALA A 84 -9.75 -6.23 -16.84
N ALA A 85 -8.77 -6.53 -17.71
CA ALA A 85 -8.36 -7.89 -18.02
C ALA A 85 -7.56 -8.49 -16.84
N ARG A 86 -8.26 -9.19 -15.93
CA ARG A 86 -7.73 -9.94 -14.77
C ARG A 86 -6.46 -9.32 -14.19
N ALA A 87 -6.56 -8.08 -13.71
CA ALA A 87 -5.48 -7.42 -13.01
C ALA A 87 -5.09 -8.26 -11.79
N GLU A 88 -3.78 -8.41 -11.57
CA GLU A 88 -3.23 -8.83 -10.28
C GLU A 88 -3.87 -7.98 -9.17
N SER A 89 -4.27 -8.60 -8.05
CA SER A 89 -4.87 -7.87 -6.93
C SER A 89 -3.87 -6.84 -6.40
N LEU A 90 -4.13 -5.56 -6.65
CA LEU A 90 -3.29 -4.48 -6.14
C LEU A 90 -3.37 -4.41 -4.62
N GLY A 91 -4.52 -4.76 -4.03
CA GLY A 91 -4.66 -4.91 -2.59
C GLY A 91 -3.70 -5.96 -2.03
N ALA A 92 -3.57 -7.12 -2.68
CA ALA A 92 -2.63 -8.16 -2.26
C ALA A 92 -1.17 -7.71 -2.40
N VAL A 93 -0.84 -6.93 -3.44
CA VAL A 93 0.51 -6.34 -3.59
C VAL A 93 0.82 -5.37 -2.46
N VAL A 94 -0.11 -4.46 -2.14
CA VAL A 94 0.05 -3.50 -1.01
C VAL A 94 0.20 -4.23 0.31
N ASP A 95 -0.57 -5.29 0.54
CA ASP A 95 -0.46 -6.12 1.74
C ASP A 95 0.89 -6.85 1.84
N ALA A 96 1.39 -7.38 0.73
CA ALA A 96 2.71 -8.01 0.68
C ALA A 96 3.83 -6.99 0.97
N MET A 97 3.73 -5.77 0.42
CA MET A 97 4.66 -4.68 0.71
C MET A 97 4.62 -4.28 2.20
N ALA A 98 3.43 -4.18 2.80
CA ALA A 98 3.28 -3.90 4.23
C ALA A 98 3.95 -4.99 5.08
N ALA A 99 3.74 -6.27 4.74
CA ALA A 99 4.37 -7.39 5.43
C ALA A 99 5.91 -7.36 5.33
N ALA A 100 6.43 -7.04 4.13
CA ALA A 100 7.87 -6.94 3.86
C ALA A 100 8.50 -5.78 4.63
N GLN A 101 7.85 -4.61 4.64
CA GLN A 101 8.30 -3.45 5.43
C GLN A 101 8.36 -3.78 6.91
N VAL A 102 7.30 -4.36 7.48
CA VAL A 102 7.25 -4.71 8.91
C VAL A 102 8.32 -5.76 9.23
N ARG A 103 8.54 -6.73 8.33
CA ARG A 103 9.60 -7.73 8.48
C ARG A 103 10.99 -7.09 8.51
N ALA A 104 11.28 -6.19 7.57
CA ALA A 104 12.58 -5.53 7.46
C ALA A 104 12.88 -4.67 8.70
N VAL A 105 11.91 -3.88 9.16
CA VAL A 105 12.04 -3.07 10.38
C VAL A 105 12.22 -3.95 11.62
N TYR A 106 11.44 -5.02 11.75
CA TYR A 106 11.56 -5.95 12.88
C TYR A 106 12.94 -6.61 12.94
N LEU A 107 13.47 -7.05 11.79
CA LEU A 107 14.82 -7.60 11.73
C LEU A 107 15.88 -6.59 12.17
N LEU A 108 15.78 -5.36 11.67
CA LEU A 108 16.77 -4.31 11.96
C LEU A 108 16.72 -3.83 13.41
N ARG A 109 15.53 -3.72 14.01
CA ARG A 109 15.34 -3.01 15.29
C ARG A 109 15.09 -3.91 16.49
N THR A 110 14.63 -5.15 16.28
CA THR A 110 14.10 -5.98 17.38
C THR A 110 14.88 -7.27 17.56
N VAL A 111 15.48 -7.84 16.51
CA VAL A 111 16.18 -9.12 16.60
C VAL A 111 17.62 -8.91 17.06
N GLU A 112 17.96 -9.42 18.24
CA GLU A 112 19.31 -9.27 18.85
C GLU A 112 20.41 -9.95 18.02
N LYS A 113 20.10 -11.08 17.38
CA LYS A 113 21.04 -11.83 16.53
C LYS A 113 20.41 -12.08 15.15
N VAL A 114 20.66 -11.17 14.23
CA VAL A 114 20.30 -11.27 12.81
C VAL A 114 21.57 -11.11 11.98
N SER A 115 21.72 -11.87 10.89
CA SER A 115 22.85 -11.66 9.98
C SER A 115 22.59 -10.46 9.07
N ASP A 116 23.66 -9.79 8.65
CA ASP A 116 23.59 -8.70 7.66
C ASP A 116 22.91 -9.16 6.37
N GLU A 117 23.14 -10.41 5.95
CA GLU A 117 22.49 -11.02 4.79
C GLU A 117 20.97 -11.09 4.95
N GLN A 118 20.47 -11.45 6.13
CA GLN A 118 19.03 -11.53 6.41
C GLN A 118 18.37 -10.14 6.41
N VAL A 119 19.05 -9.13 6.98
CA VAL A 119 18.60 -7.73 6.93
C VAL A 119 18.59 -7.24 5.50
N HIS A 120 19.67 -7.46 4.75
CA HIS A 120 19.81 -7.06 3.36
C HIS A 120 18.73 -7.70 2.48
N ALA A 121 18.51 -9.02 2.61
CA ALA A 121 17.49 -9.73 1.84
C ALA A 121 16.08 -9.18 2.09
N ALA A 122 15.75 -8.81 3.33
CA ALA A 122 14.44 -8.24 3.65
C ALA A 122 14.23 -6.84 3.05
N TRP A 123 15.25 -5.97 3.11
CA TRP A 123 15.19 -4.65 2.48
C TRP A 123 15.21 -4.74 0.95
N PHE A 124 15.99 -5.67 0.39
CA PHE A 124 16.05 -5.91 -1.05
C PHE A 124 14.71 -6.43 -1.59
N LEU A 125 14.02 -7.30 -0.85
CA LEU A 125 12.67 -7.73 -1.22
C LEU A 125 11.69 -6.55 -1.25
N LEU A 126 11.71 -5.69 -0.23
CA LEU A 126 10.84 -4.51 -0.19
C LEU A 126 11.12 -3.57 -1.37
N ALA A 127 12.39 -3.35 -1.71
CA ALA A 127 12.78 -2.51 -2.85
C ALA A 127 12.28 -3.08 -4.18
N GLN A 128 12.39 -4.40 -4.40
CA GLN A 128 11.85 -5.05 -5.60
C GLN A 128 10.33 -4.92 -5.71
N MET A 129 9.61 -5.03 -4.59
CA MET A 129 8.15 -4.82 -4.57
C MET A 129 7.77 -3.37 -4.85
N ALA A 130 8.51 -2.40 -4.32
CA ALA A 130 8.29 -0.97 -4.58
C ALA A 130 8.53 -0.60 -6.04
N ASP A 131 9.57 -1.14 -6.66
CA ASP A 131 9.84 -0.99 -8.10
C ASP A 131 8.65 -1.54 -8.92
N GLY A 132 8.24 -2.78 -8.63
CA GLY A 132 7.10 -3.41 -9.29
C GLY A 132 5.74 -2.73 -9.05
N TRP A 133 5.57 -1.98 -7.96
CA TRP A 133 4.34 -1.21 -7.71
C TRP A 133 4.19 -0.07 -8.72
N THR A 134 5.28 0.63 -9.04
CA THR A 134 5.28 1.79 -9.94
C THR A 134 4.69 1.41 -11.31
N ASP A 135 5.15 0.28 -11.86
CA ASP A 135 4.68 -0.23 -13.15
C ASP A 135 3.19 -0.63 -13.09
N ARG A 136 2.77 -1.26 -12.01
CA ARG A 136 1.37 -1.69 -11.80
C ARG A 136 0.42 -0.51 -11.64
N ALA A 137 0.79 0.47 -10.83
CA ALA A 137 -0.01 1.65 -10.59
C ALA A 137 -0.23 2.47 -11.88
N ALA A 138 0.82 2.58 -12.71
CA ALA A 138 0.74 3.25 -14.01
C ALA A 138 -0.20 2.56 -15.01
N GLY A 139 -0.38 1.24 -14.90
CA GLY A 139 -1.22 0.45 -15.81
C GLY A 139 -2.72 0.49 -15.51
N VAL A 140 -3.15 0.95 -14.33
CA VAL A 140 -4.54 0.76 -13.86
C VAL A 140 -5.38 2.03 -13.89
N VAL A 141 -4.83 3.18 -13.49
CA VAL A 141 -5.54 4.46 -13.52
C VAL A 141 -5.10 5.22 -14.75
N GLY A 142 -6.06 5.66 -15.57
CA GLY A 142 -5.75 6.51 -16.71
C GLY A 142 -4.96 7.73 -16.25
N GLN A 143 -3.75 7.90 -16.77
CA GLN A 143 -3.02 9.15 -16.66
C GLN A 143 -3.90 10.24 -17.27
N ASP A 144 -4.37 11.20 -16.47
CA ASP A 144 -4.88 12.45 -17.01
C ASP A 144 -3.69 13.20 -17.63
N ILE A 145 -3.33 12.80 -18.86
CA ILE A 145 -2.36 13.52 -19.67
C ILE A 145 -3.03 14.84 -20.01
N ARG A 146 -2.76 15.89 -19.22
CA ARG A 146 -3.00 17.26 -19.65
C ARG A 146 -2.16 17.52 -20.90
N ARG A 147 -2.75 17.34 -22.08
CA ARG A 147 -2.24 17.99 -23.29
C ARG A 147 -2.48 19.48 -23.13
N SER A 148 -1.42 20.23 -22.88
CA SER A 148 -1.44 21.68 -23.11
C SER A 148 -1.49 21.91 -24.62
N ALA A 149 -2.45 22.73 -25.04
CA ALA A 149 -2.62 23.18 -26.42
C ALA A 149 -1.49 24.12 -26.84
#